data_AF-A0A842MSY5-F1
#
_entry.id   AF-A0A842MSY5-F1
#
_cell.length_a   1.000
_cell.length_b   1.000
_cell.length_c   1.000
_cell.angle_alpha   90.00
_cell.angle_beta   90.00
_cell.angle_gamma   90.00
#
_symmetry.space_group_name_H-M   'P 1'
#
loop_
_entity.id
_entity.type
_entity.pdbx_description
1 polymer ?
#
loop_
_entity_poly.entity_id
_entity_poly.type
_entity_poly.pdbx_seq_one_letter_code
_entity_poly.pdbx_strand_id
1 'polypeptide(L)'
;VFVIVQEGKHRVEYYSTDRAGNIEPTRSFEIVIYAPEAPPPVILQYWWAILGTAAAVVVVAILVHRRLRIASRLKQIRKEKAELPRLKRQAEIKYFKEGTISRQAYEKLIEEYERRRAELEKEEKLLLERLKKRRGKKG
;
A
#
# COMPACT_ATOMS: atom_id res chain seq x y z
N VAL A 1 -34.90 43.84 29.72
CA VAL A 1 -33.56 43.30 29.42
C VAL A 1 -33.14 43.84 28.08
N PHE A 2 -31.95 44.43 27.98
CA PHE A 2 -31.36 44.92 26.73
C PHE A 2 -30.28 43.94 26.29
N VAL A 3 -30.26 43.54 25.00
CA VAL A 3 -29.38 42.48 24.49
C VAL A 3 -28.63 43.01 23.27
N ILE A 4 -27.30 42.87 23.27
CA ILE A 4 -26.42 43.19 22.15
C ILE A 4 -25.90 41.87 21.59
N VAL A 5 -26.20 41.59 20.32
CA VAL A 5 -25.85 40.30 19.66
C VAL A 5 -24.71 40.48 18.65
N GLN A 6 -24.48 41.70 18.18
CA GLN A 6 -23.50 41.98 17.15
C GLN A 6 -22.08 41.99 17.72
N GLU A 7 -21.13 41.40 17.00
CA GLU A 7 -19.71 41.48 17.31
C GLU A 7 -19.16 42.90 17.14
N GLY A 8 -18.06 43.19 17.83
CA GLY A 8 -17.38 44.46 17.77
C GLY A 8 -17.39 45.24 19.07
N LYS A 9 -16.91 46.49 19.00
CA LYS A 9 -16.83 47.40 20.13
C LYS A 9 -18.13 48.17 20.25
N HIS A 10 -18.78 48.07 21.40
CA HIS A 10 -20.03 48.75 21.72
C HIS A 10 -19.82 49.66 22.91
N ARG A 11 -20.28 50.91 22.79
CA ARG A 11 -20.28 51.87 23.90
C ARG A 11 -21.69 51.97 24.45
N VAL A 12 -21.87 51.58 25.70
CA VAL A 12 -23.17 51.64 26.39
C VAL A 12 -23.21 52.89 27.24
N GLU A 13 -24.22 53.72 27.01
CA GLU A 13 -24.50 54.93 27.77
C GLU A 13 -25.73 54.72 28.66
N TYR A 14 -25.68 55.21 29.90
CA TYR A 14 -26.78 55.10 30.85
C TYR A 14 -26.91 56.35 31.72
N TYR A 15 -28.15 56.63 32.11
CA TYR A 15 -28.53 57.67 33.06
C TYR A 15 -29.82 57.25 33.78
N SER A 16 -30.10 57.83 34.93
CA SER A 16 -31.35 57.67 35.68
C SER A 16 -32.09 59.00 35.84
N THR A 17 -33.38 58.88 36.14
CA THR A 17 -34.28 60.02 36.37
C THR A 17 -35.09 59.78 37.62
N ASP A 18 -35.20 60.78 38.50
CA ASP A 18 -35.99 60.67 39.73
C ASP A 18 -37.48 60.94 39.51
N ARG A 19 -38.30 60.78 40.56
CA ARG A 19 -39.76 61.02 40.48
C ARG A 19 -40.13 62.50 40.26
N ALA A 20 -39.21 63.43 40.54
CA ALA A 20 -39.39 64.85 40.30
C ALA A 20 -38.93 65.28 38.89
N GLY A 21 -38.35 64.36 38.11
CA GLY A 21 -37.89 64.59 36.73
C GLY A 21 -36.45 65.05 36.60
N ASN A 22 -35.64 65.01 37.67
CA ASN A 22 -34.21 65.36 37.58
C ASN A 22 -33.42 64.23 36.91
N ILE A 23 -32.57 64.57 35.94
CA ILE A 23 -31.75 63.63 35.17
C ILE A 23 -30.29 63.73 35.63
N GLU A 24 -29.67 62.59 35.93
CA GLU A 24 -28.26 62.55 36.29
C GLU A 24 -27.32 62.59 35.06
N PRO A 25 -26.03 62.94 35.24
CA PRO A 25 -25.06 62.91 34.14
C PRO A 25 -24.90 61.52 33.51
N THR A 26 -24.91 61.47 32.18
CA THR A 26 -24.71 60.24 31.41
C THR A 26 -23.34 59.62 31.70
N ARG A 27 -23.35 58.32 32.02
CA ARG A 27 -22.15 57.51 32.20
C ARG A 27 -22.02 56.53 31.05
N SER A 28 -20.79 56.14 30.72
CA SER A 28 -20.55 55.18 29.64
C SER A 28 -19.49 54.15 29.99
N PHE A 29 -19.64 52.94 29.45
CA PHE A 29 -18.60 51.90 29.46
C PHE A 29 -18.55 51.17 28.11
N GLU A 30 -17.42 50.51 27.85
CA GLU A 30 -17.19 49.80 26.60
C GLU A 30 -17.32 48.28 26.79
N ILE A 31 -17.94 47.62 25.83
CA ILE A 31 -18.07 46.16 25.75
C ILE A 31 -17.51 45.73 24.41
N VAL A 32 -16.67 44.69 24.39
CA VAL A 32 -16.18 44.08 23.16
C VAL A 32 -16.73 42.66 23.06
N ILE A 33 -17.44 42.38 21.97
CA ILE A 33 -18.04 41.07 21.69
C ILE A 33 -17.25 40.41 20.55
N TYR A 34 -16.80 39.18 20.77
CA TYR A 34 -16.03 38.39 19.81
C TYR A 34 -16.82 37.14 19.38
N ALA A 35 -16.68 36.73 18.11
CA ALA A 35 -17.12 35.42 17.66
C ALA A 35 -16.30 34.31 18.34
N PRO A 36 -16.90 33.16 18.69
CA PRO A 36 -16.12 31.97 18.99
C PRO A 36 -15.43 31.48 17.70
N GLU A 37 -14.10 31.41 17.70
CA GLU A 37 -13.37 30.80 16.60
C GLU A 37 -13.62 29.28 16.62
N ALA A 38 -14.18 28.74 15.54
CA ALA A 38 -14.39 27.30 15.44
C ALA A 38 -13.03 26.60 15.28
N PRO A 39 -12.74 25.51 16.03
CA PRO A 39 -11.50 24.78 15.84
C PRO A 39 -11.44 24.23 14.40
N PRO A 40 -10.25 24.26 13.76
CA PRO A 40 -10.11 23.74 12.41
C PRO A 40 -10.47 22.24 12.39
N PRO A 41 -11.03 21.73 11.29
CA PRO A 41 -11.35 20.31 11.18
C PRO A 41 -10.09 19.47 11.37
N VAL A 42 -10.14 18.51 12.29
CA VAL A 42 -9.02 17.59 12.62
C VAL A 42 -8.45 16.91 11.36
N ILE A 43 -9.29 16.66 10.35
CA ILE A 43 -8.89 16.07 9.06
C ILE A 43 -7.84 16.93 8.33
N LEU A 44 -7.96 18.27 8.41
CA LEU A 44 -7.03 19.21 7.76
C LEU A 44 -5.64 19.19 8.42
N GLN A 45 -5.54 18.75 9.67
CA GLN A 45 -4.27 18.61 10.41
C GLN A 45 -3.56 17.29 10.13
N TYR A 46 -4.29 16.22 9.80
CA TYR A 46 -3.75 14.84 9.72
C TYR A 46 -3.87 14.17 8.35
N TRP A 47 -4.22 14.88 7.28
CA TRP A 47 -4.29 14.29 5.93
C TRP A 47 -2.96 13.65 5.48
N TRP A 48 -1.81 14.21 5.87
CA TRP A 48 -0.48 13.67 5.56
C TRP A 48 -0.26 12.31 6.22
N ALA A 49 -0.81 12.07 7.42
CA ALA A 49 -0.74 10.78 8.11
C ALA A 49 -1.62 9.73 7.42
N ILE A 50 -2.80 10.14 6.94
CA ILE A 50 -3.67 9.27 6.12
C ILE A 50 -2.96 8.88 4.82
N LEU A 51 -2.32 9.83 4.13
CA LEU A 51 -1.54 9.51 2.93
C LEU A 51 -0.32 8.63 3.23
N GLY A 52 0.40 8.91 4.33
CA GLY A 52 1.56 8.13 4.75
C GLY A 52 1.19 6.69 5.08
N THR A 53 0.08 6.46 5.78
CA THR A 53 -0.42 5.11 6.09
C THR A 53 -0.88 4.38 4.84
N ALA A 54 -1.62 5.04 3.94
CA ALA A 54 -2.01 4.46 2.66
C ALA A 54 -0.78 4.06 1.81
N ALA A 55 0.23 4.93 1.73
CA ALA A 55 1.48 4.65 1.04
C ALA A 55 2.23 3.45 1.67
N ALA A 56 2.29 3.37 3.00
CA ALA A 56 2.91 2.25 3.70
C ALA A 56 2.18 0.93 3.39
N VAL A 57 0.84 0.91 3.39
CA VAL A 57 0.04 -0.26 3.01
C VAL A 57 0.33 -0.69 1.57
N VAL A 58 0.42 0.26 0.62
CA VAL A 58 0.76 -0.03 -0.77
C VAL A 58 2.17 -0.63 -0.88
N VAL A 59 3.15 -0.07 -0.17
CA VAL A 59 4.52 -0.61 -0.13
C VAL A 59 4.53 -2.04 0.42
N VAL A 60 3.83 -2.30 1.53
CA VAL A 60 3.71 -3.63 2.12
C VAL A 60 3.04 -4.59 1.14
N ALA A 61 1.95 -4.20 0.49
CA ALA A 61 1.26 -5.00 -0.51
C ALA A 61 2.17 -5.33 -1.70
N ILE A 62 2.93 -4.37 -2.22
CA ILE A 62 3.92 -4.58 -3.29
C ILE A 62 5.00 -5.57 -2.85
N LEU A 63 5.50 -5.45 -1.62
CA LEU A 63 6.52 -6.36 -1.08
C LEU A 63 5.99 -7.78 -0.92
N VAL A 64 4.79 -7.95 -0.38
CA VAL A 64 4.11 -9.26 -0.23
C VAL A 64 3.84 -9.86 -1.60
N HIS A 65 3.22 -9.11 -2.51
CA HIS A 65 2.93 -9.57 -3.87
C HIS A 65 4.21 -10.01 -4.60
N ARG A 66 5.31 -9.24 -4.45
CA ARG A 66 6.62 -9.60 -5.02
C ARG A 66 7.18 -10.88 -4.40
N ARG A 67 7.03 -11.09 -3.08
CA ARG A 67 7.45 -12.33 -2.40
C ARG A 67 6.68 -13.54 -2.90
N LEU A 68 5.35 -13.43 -2.98
CA LEU A 68 4.46 -14.51 -3.42
C LEU A 68 4.70 -14.88 -4.89
N ARG A 69 4.91 -13.91 -5.78
CA ARG A 69 5.24 -14.19 -7.20
C ARG A 69 6.51 -15.03 -7.34
N ILE A 70 7.57 -14.69 -6.60
CA ILE A 70 8.83 -15.46 -6.63
C ILE A 70 8.63 -16.88 -6.09
N ALA A 71 7.89 -17.05 -5.00
CA ALA A 71 7.60 -18.37 -4.43
C ALA A 71 6.77 -19.24 -5.39
N SER A 72 5.76 -18.65 -6.03
CA SER A 72 4.89 -19.32 -7.00
C SER A 72 5.69 -19.75 -8.24
N ARG A 73 6.57 -18.88 -8.76
CA ARG A 73 7.45 -19.19 -9.88
C ARG A 73 8.41 -20.34 -9.56
N LEU A 74 8.99 -20.35 -8.36
CA LEU A 74 9.86 -21.43 -7.90
C LEU A 74 9.10 -22.77 -7.83
N LYS A 75 7.85 -22.75 -7.35
CA LYS A 75 6.98 -23.94 -7.33
C LYS A 75 6.72 -24.47 -8.74
N GLN A 76 6.49 -23.57 -9.72
CA GLN A 76 6.28 -23.94 -11.11
C GLN A 76 7.53 -24.60 -11.73
N ILE A 77 8.72 -24.00 -11.55
CA ILE A 77 10.00 -24.55 -12.03
C ILE A 77 10.23 -25.96 -11.48
N ARG A 78 9.97 -26.17 -10.18
CA ARG A 78 10.10 -27.49 -9.56
C ARG A 78 9.11 -28.50 -10.13
N LYS A 79 7.89 -28.08 -10.44
CA LYS A 79 6.88 -28.92 -11.07
C LYS A 79 7.31 -29.32 -12.49
N GLU A 80 7.71 -28.35 -13.33
CA GLU A 80 8.21 -28.61 -14.68
C GLU A 80 9.40 -29.59 -14.65
N LYS A 81 10.35 -29.37 -13.73
CA LYS A 81 11.51 -30.25 -13.56
C LYS A 81 11.10 -31.68 -13.15
N ALA A 82 10.06 -31.83 -12.33
CA ALA A 82 9.54 -33.13 -11.93
C ALA A 82 8.79 -33.88 -13.06
N GLU A 83 8.34 -33.17 -14.09
CA GLU A 83 7.68 -33.75 -15.27
C GLU A 83 8.67 -34.28 -16.31
N LEU A 84 9.87 -33.69 -16.41
CA LEU A 84 10.91 -34.10 -17.38
C LEU A 84 11.26 -35.60 -17.35
N PRO A 85 11.44 -36.26 -16.19
CA PRO A 85 11.68 -37.71 -16.15
C PRO A 85 10.54 -38.53 -16.74
N ARG A 86 9.29 -38.08 -16.59
CA ARG A 86 8.13 -38.75 -17.17
C ARG A 86 8.14 -38.63 -18.69
N LEU A 87 8.45 -37.45 -19.23
CA LEU A 87 8.57 -37.22 -20.66
C LEU A 87 9.71 -38.03 -21.28
N LYS A 88 10.86 -38.12 -20.61
CA LYS A 88 11.98 -38.99 -21.02
C LYS A 88 11.54 -40.45 -21.14
N ARG A 89 10.87 -40.99 -20.11
CA ARG A 89 10.33 -42.36 -20.14
C ARG A 89 9.30 -42.57 -21.26
N GLN A 90 8.46 -41.58 -21.54
CA GLN A 90 7.51 -41.67 -22.65
C GLN A 90 8.23 -41.71 -24.00
N ALA A 91 9.27 -40.90 -24.21
CA ALA A 91 10.08 -40.94 -25.41
C ALA A 91 10.81 -42.29 -25.56
N GLU A 92 11.34 -42.84 -24.47
CA GLU A 92 11.97 -44.18 -24.44
C GLU A 92 10.98 -45.27 -24.87
N ILE A 93 9.75 -45.25 -24.33
CA ILE A 93 8.71 -46.23 -24.70
C ILE A 93 8.38 -46.14 -26.19
N LYS A 94 8.18 -44.93 -26.71
CA LYS A 94 7.87 -44.70 -28.13
C LYS A 94 8.98 -45.22 -29.06
N TYR A 95 10.24 -45.02 -28.68
CA TYR A 95 11.38 -45.48 -29.49
C TYR A 95 11.64 -46.99 -29.35
N PHE A 96 11.78 -47.50 -28.12
CA PHE A 96 12.23 -48.87 -27.88
C PHE A 96 11.11 -49.91 -27.91
N LYS A 97 9.89 -49.54 -27.51
CA LYS A 97 8.76 -50.49 -27.43
C LYS A 97 7.82 -50.37 -28.61
N GLU A 98 7.46 -49.14 -28.97
CA GLU A 98 6.45 -48.90 -30.01
C GLU A 98 7.07 -48.73 -31.41
N GLY A 99 8.34 -48.32 -31.50
CA GLY A 99 9.00 -48.01 -32.77
C GLY A 99 8.34 -46.86 -33.55
N THR A 100 7.53 -46.01 -32.90
CA THR A 100 6.74 -44.95 -33.54
C THR A 100 7.56 -43.72 -33.91
N ILE A 101 8.77 -43.59 -33.35
CA ILE A 101 9.68 -42.47 -33.61
C ILE A 101 11.05 -42.98 -34.07
N SER A 102 11.71 -42.22 -34.94
CA SER A 102 13.05 -42.55 -35.41
C SER A 102 14.11 -42.29 -34.32
N ARG A 103 15.28 -42.92 -34.48
CA ARG A 103 16.44 -42.71 -33.58
C ARG A 103 16.83 -41.22 -33.48
N GLN A 104 16.88 -40.52 -34.62
CA GLN A 104 17.20 -39.09 -34.66
C GLN A 104 16.15 -38.25 -33.90
N ALA A 105 14.87 -38.59 -34.05
CA ALA A 105 13.80 -37.91 -33.32
C ALA A 105 13.90 -38.15 -31.80
N TYR A 106 14.22 -39.38 -31.39
CA TYR A 106 14.46 -39.72 -29.99
C TYR A 106 15.67 -38.96 -29.42
N GLU A 107 16.82 -39.00 -30.09
CA GLU A 107 18.04 -38.29 -29.66
C GLU A 107 17.78 -36.80 -29.48
N LYS A 108 17.07 -36.16 -30.42
CA LYS A 108 16.69 -34.75 -30.34
C LYS A 108 15.79 -34.43 -29.14
N LEU A 109 14.80 -35.28 -28.85
CA LEU A 109 13.91 -35.11 -27.68
C LEU A 109 14.69 -35.23 -26.36
N ILE A 110 15.60 -36.20 -26.26
CA ILE A 110 16.44 -36.38 -25.07
C ILE A 110 17.34 -35.16 -24.86
N GLU A 111 17.98 -34.67 -25.91
CA GLU A 111 18.81 -33.46 -25.86
C GLU A 111 17.99 -32.24 -25.41
N GLU A 112 16.79 -32.05 -25.97
CA GLU A 112 15.88 -30.97 -25.60
C GLU A 112 15.49 -31.05 -24.12
N TYR A 113 15.14 -32.23 -23.61
CA TYR A 113 14.80 -32.42 -22.20
C TYR A 113 15.99 -32.17 -21.26
N GLU A 114 17.21 -32.52 -21.67
CA GLU A 114 18.42 -32.24 -20.90
C GLU A 114 18.75 -30.77 -20.85
N ARG A 115 18.67 -30.10 -22.01
CA ARG A 115 18.82 -28.67 -22.11
C ARG A 115 17.79 -27.95 -21.23
N ARG A 116 16.52 -28.34 -21.33
CA ARG A 116 15.44 -27.76 -20.52
C ARG A 116 15.67 -27.98 -19.03
N ARG A 117 16.14 -29.16 -18.62
CA ARG A 117 16.51 -29.43 -17.22
C ARG A 117 17.62 -28.50 -16.74
N ALA A 118 18.67 -28.32 -17.53
CA ALA A 118 19.80 -27.46 -17.20
C ALA A 118 19.39 -25.98 -17.10
N GLU A 119 18.52 -25.52 -18.00
CA GLU A 119 17.95 -24.16 -17.96
C GLU A 119 17.12 -23.94 -16.69
N LEU A 120 16.21 -24.86 -16.36
CA LEU A 120 15.39 -24.78 -15.15
C LEU A 120 16.25 -24.80 -13.87
N GLU A 121 17.33 -25.58 -13.85
CA GLU A 121 18.28 -25.61 -12.73
C GLU A 121 19.04 -24.28 -12.57
N LYS A 122 19.45 -23.66 -13.67
CA LYS A 122 20.06 -22.33 -13.65
C LYS A 122 19.06 -21.27 -13.17
N GLU A 123 17.81 -21.31 -13.64
CA GLU A 123 16.76 -20.38 -13.22
C GLU A 123 16.45 -20.53 -11.73
N GLU A 124 16.33 -21.76 -11.22
CA GLU A 124 16.15 -22.04 -9.78
C GLU A 124 17.31 -21.47 -8.96
N LYS A 125 18.57 -21.75 -9.33
CA LYS A 125 19.75 -21.23 -8.63
C LYS A 125 19.80 -19.70 -8.63
N LEU A 126 19.55 -19.06 -9.77
CA LEU A 126 19.54 -17.61 -9.90
C LEU A 126 18.46 -16.97 -9.01
N LEU A 127 17.26 -17.57 -8.96
CA LEU A 127 16.18 -17.10 -8.08
C LEU A 127 16.53 -17.27 -6.59
N LEU A 128 17.13 -18.40 -6.21
CA LEU A 128 17.62 -18.64 -4.85
C LEU A 128 18.72 -17.66 -4.44
N GLU A 129 19.66 -17.37 -5.34
CA GLU A 129 20.73 -16.41 -5.10
C GLU A 129 20.18 -14.98 -4.94
N ARG A 130 19.24 -14.56 -5.80
CA ARG A 130 18.53 -13.28 -5.67
C ARG A 130 17.80 -13.16 -4.34
N LEU A 131 17.24 -14.26 -3.84
CA LEU A 131 16.63 -14.32 -2.51
C LEU A 131 17.66 -14.21 -1.38
N LYS A 132 18.80 -14.90 -1.48
CA LYS A 132 19.91 -14.82 -0.50
C LYS A 132 20.48 -13.41 -0.41
N LYS A 133 20.82 -12.77 -1.55
CA LYS A 133 21.32 -11.38 -1.59
C LYS A 133 20.34 -10.41 -0.95
N ARG A 134 19.03 -10.62 -1.10
CA ARG A 134 17.97 -9.82 -0.45
C ARG A 134 17.84 -10.06 1.04
N ARG A 135 18.14 -11.26 1.54
CA ARG A 135 18.15 -11.55 2.99
C ARG A 135 19.39 -10.97 3.67
N GLY A 136 20.56 -11.02 3.02
CA GLY A 136 21.80 -10.46 3.56
C GLY A 136 21.84 -8.93 3.61
N LYS A 137 21.07 -8.23 2.79
CA LYS A 137 20.96 -6.75 2.79
C LYS A 137 19.99 -6.18 3.85
N LYS A 138 19.36 -7.05 4.64
CA LYS A 138 18.39 -6.70 5.71
C LYS A 138 18.95 -6.87 7.13
N GLY A 139 20.23 -7.23 7.25
CA GLY A 139 20.96 -7.29 8.52
C GLY A 139 21.81 -6.06 8.71
#